data_AF-A0A178XJ10-F1
#
_entry.id   AF-A0A178XJ10-F1
#
_cell.length_a   1.000
_cell.length_b   1.000
_cell.length_c   1.000
_cell.angle_alpha   90.00
_cell.angle_beta   90.00
_cell.angle_gamma   90.00
#
_symmetry.space_group_name_H-M   'P 1'
#
loop_
_entity.id
_entity.type
_entity.pdbx_description
1 polymer ?
#
loop_
_entity_poly.entity_id
_entity_poly.type
_entity_poly.pdbx_seq_one_letter_code
_entity_poly.pdbx_strand_id
1 'polypeptide(L)'
;MEKNGKIFVAPPKDGSDFKELFKQLAAAGAGRPLGSDGFPQGPWTPELLAEAISQIDSNRIGVDLRTVQLWFQENEKGISPSNIRWLARVFGCDDPEATSEWQMELSAAQSRLTAKRRDSKKAGSSTALRVPDMPPPVTVDNQTQPAGDLPQGIDATRRRQGFSLARISEALFSHGSPLNLPASIFAGASALGFLSYIVGIHSATYSRADGVVKQVGFLWAPNWTFLFMVLLPLFFAFVIELLVFWKHDARFKLVAQGDQLESDDAWTRNVRAYSYTYWAVFLICVLFAGLFQWIGVCLIPLINGGGNYAIDWGKLAIVRPEVISVPLSIVFTALAYLYMCLCFYLFFAGLILLHTIVHDLWRIEEASTVRPVEHRREGGEIGLRVMRGIFRCTVLGVLVAICMKVQSSYLSSNGGDIVTWIAHDMSSAVYERHDGGNSFSYRMPTHYSSLLVAISTCIVFLYGSIRLGVEKRFRVPLWRMSAVVGLLFASYLLIDAFEGFSILLGVGVLLATYGLFDPEFGRWRVSELGSNQSVS
;
A
#
# COMPACT_ATOMS: atom_id res chain seq x y z
N MET A 1 -37.68 -10.98 -38.72
CA MET A 1 -38.28 -12.33 -38.65
C MET A 1 -38.81 -12.52 -37.24
N GLU A 2 -39.80 -13.38 -37.03
CA GLU A 2 -40.25 -13.73 -35.68
C GLU A 2 -39.44 -14.94 -35.17
N LYS A 3 -38.97 -14.87 -33.92
CA LYS A 3 -38.38 -16.03 -33.22
C LYS A 3 -38.87 -16.02 -31.78
N ASN A 4 -39.45 -17.12 -31.32
CA ASN A 4 -40.02 -17.26 -29.96
C ASN A 4 -41.02 -16.15 -29.57
N GLY A 5 -41.91 -15.72 -30.48
CA GLY A 5 -42.89 -14.65 -30.23
C GLY A 5 -42.30 -13.25 -30.08
N LYS A 6 -41.01 -13.08 -30.41
CA LYS A 6 -40.25 -11.83 -30.30
C LYS A 6 -39.70 -11.39 -31.66
N ILE A 7 -39.45 -10.09 -31.80
CA ILE A 7 -38.87 -9.49 -33.00
C ILE A 7 -37.40 -9.90 -33.12
N PHE A 8 -37.09 -10.75 -34.08
CA PHE A 8 -35.72 -11.14 -34.37
C PHE A 8 -35.14 -10.31 -35.52
N VAL A 9 -33.97 -9.72 -35.24
CA VAL A 9 -33.09 -9.06 -36.20
C VAL A 9 -31.81 -9.87 -36.26
N ALA A 10 -31.35 -10.24 -37.46
CA ALA A 10 -30.12 -10.98 -37.63
C ALA A 10 -28.89 -10.05 -37.45
N PRO A 11 -27.76 -10.54 -36.93
CA PRO A 11 -26.55 -9.74 -36.80
C PRO A 11 -26.06 -9.24 -38.19
N PRO A 12 -25.92 -7.93 -38.41
CA PRO A 12 -25.59 -7.37 -39.73
C PRO A 12 -24.16 -7.66 -40.19
N LYS A 13 -23.23 -7.95 -39.26
CA LYS A 13 -21.78 -8.20 -39.52
C LYS A 13 -21.13 -7.13 -40.40
N ASP A 14 -21.60 -5.89 -40.26
CA ASP A 14 -21.23 -4.73 -41.07
C ASP A 14 -19.97 -3.99 -40.58
N GLY A 15 -19.40 -4.44 -39.45
CA GLY A 15 -18.23 -3.83 -38.84
C GLY A 15 -18.54 -2.62 -37.95
N SER A 16 -19.82 -2.30 -37.71
CA SER A 16 -20.24 -1.21 -36.84
C SER A 16 -19.69 -1.35 -35.41
N ASP A 17 -19.41 -0.23 -34.74
CA ASP A 17 -19.00 -0.28 -33.33
C ASP A 17 -20.18 -0.59 -32.40
N PHE A 18 -19.89 -0.94 -31.15
CA PHE A 18 -20.92 -1.35 -30.19
C PHE A 18 -22.05 -0.30 -30.05
N LYS A 19 -21.74 0.99 -30.10
CA LYS A 19 -22.74 2.05 -29.87
C LYS A 19 -23.68 2.20 -31.06
N GLU A 20 -23.14 2.14 -32.26
CA GLU A 20 -23.90 2.17 -33.52
C GLU A 20 -24.82 0.96 -33.61
N LEU A 21 -24.28 -0.24 -33.38
CA LEU A 21 -25.02 -1.50 -33.42
C LEU A 21 -26.12 -1.53 -32.36
N PHE A 22 -25.83 -1.12 -31.13
CA PHE A 22 -26.81 -1.08 -30.04
C PHE A 22 -27.94 -0.09 -30.34
N LYS A 23 -27.64 1.11 -30.86
CA LYS A 23 -28.65 2.13 -31.19
C LYS A 23 -29.62 1.63 -32.27
N GLN A 24 -29.12 0.94 -33.29
CA GLN A 24 -29.96 0.34 -34.34
C GLN A 24 -30.88 -0.75 -33.79
N LEU A 25 -30.37 -1.65 -32.94
CA LEU A 25 -31.16 -2.74 -32.36
C LEU A 25 -32.19 -2.24 -31.35
N ALA A 26 -31.81 -1.25 -30.54
CA ALA A 26 -32.71 -0.58 -29.62
C ALA A 26 -33.85 0.12 -30.37
N ALA A 27 -33.55 0.84 -31.46
CA ALA A 27 -34.54 1.50 -32.30
C ALA A 27 -35.46 0.49 -33.03
N ALA A 28 -34.91 -0.64 -33.48
CA ALA A 28 -35.67 -1.70 -34.13
C ALA A 28 -36.53 -2.53 -33.17
N GLY A 29 -36.35 -2.40 -31.85
CA GLY A 29 -37.06 -3.19 -30.86
C GLY A 29 -36.68 -4.68 -30.88
N ALA A 30 -35.46 -5.02 -31.29
CA ALA A 30 -35.01 -6.41 -31.39
C ALA A 30 -35.13 -7.12 -30.04
N GLY A 31 -35.72 -8.32 -29.99
CA GLY A 31 -35.95 -9.08 -28.77
C GLY A 31 -37.20 -8.69 -27.97
N ARG A 32 -37.99 -7.69 -28.42
CA ARG A 32 -39.27 -7.35 -27.78
C ARG A 32 -40.37 -8.33 -28.19
N PRO A 33 -41.30 -8.67 -27.27
CA PRO A 33 -42.48 -9.46 -27.62
C PRO A 33 -43.35 -8.69 -28.62
N LEU A 34 -44.05 -9.42 -29.49
CA LEU A 34 -45.04 -8.84 -30.40
C LEU A 34 -46.32 -8.44 -29.62
N GLY A 35 -46.99 -7.38 -30.08
CA GLY A 35 -48.32 -7.02 -29.58
C GLY A 35 -49.38 -8.05 -30.00
N SER A 36 -50.54 -8.04 -29.33
CA SER A 36 -51.69 -8.89 -29.67
C SER A 36 -52.28 -8.62 -31.07
N ASP A 37 -51.84 -7.54 -31.71
CA ASP A 37 -52.15 -7.10 -33.07
C ASP A 37 -51.10 -7.53 -34.12
N GLY A 38 -50.05 -8.23 -33.72
CA GLY A 38 -48.95 -8.67 -34.60
C GLY A 38 -47.93 -7.59 -34.93
N PHE A 39 -48.03 -6.40 -34.33
CA PHE A 39 -47.11 -5.28 -34.57
C PHE A 39 -46.02 -5.17 -33.48
N PRO A 40 -44.85 -4.60 -33.81
CA PRO A 40 -43.80 -4.31 -32.85
C PRO A 40 -44.23 -3.37 -31.72
N GLN A 41 -43.93 -3.70 -30.46
CA GLN A 41 -44.29 -2.88 -29.29
C GLN A 41 -43.47 -1.56 -29.16
N GLY A 42 -42.79 -1.12 -30.23
CA GLY A 42 -41.93 0.07 -30.27
C GLY A 42 -40.47 -0.18 -29.88
N PRO A 43 -39.61 0.85 -29.88
CA PRO A 43 -38.19 0.73 -29.56
C PRO A 43 -37.95 0.37 -28.08
N TRP A 44 -36.74 -0.06 -27.74
CA TRP A 44 -36.31 -0.20 -26.35
C TRP A 44 -36.09 1.17 -25.69
N THR A 45 -36.64 1.36 -24.50
CA THR A 45 -36.21 2.42 -23.57
C THR A 45 -35.26 1.85 -22.52
N PRO A 46 -34.44 2.68 -21.85
CA PRO A 46 -33.54 2.22 -20.80
C PRO A 46 -34.27 1.46 -19.69
N GLU A 47 -35.46 1.91 -19.31
CA GLU A 47 -36.29 1.32 -18.25
C GLU A 47 -36.81 -0.05 -18.67
N LEU A 48 -37.35 -0.16 -19.89
CA LEU A 48 -37.86 -1.43 -20.41
C LEU A 48 -36.75 -2.47 -20.59
N LEU A 49 -35.56 -2.04 -21.03
CA LEU A 49 -34.44 -2.95 -21.24
C LEU A 49 -33.81 -3.40 -19.92
N ALA A 50 -33.71 -2.52 -18.92
CA ALA A 50 -33.26 -2.88 -17.58
C ALA A 50 -34.19 -3.91 -16.92
N GLU A 51 -35.49 -3.72 -17.07
CA GLU A 51 -36.51 -4.65 -16.58
C GLU A 51 -36.40 -6.01 -17.31
N ALA A 52 -36.33 -6.00 -18.64
CA ALA A 52 -36.23 -7.23 -19.43
C ALA A 52 -34.97 -8.06 -19.09
N ILE A 53 -33.84 -7.41 -18.80
CA ILE A 53 -32.61 -8.10 -18.38
C ILE A 53 -32.73 -8.65 -16.95
N SER A 54 -33.49 -7.96 -16.08
CA SER A 54 -33.69 -8.37 -14.69
C SER A 54 -34.70 -9.52 -14.56
N GLN A 55 -35.60 -9.69 -15.52
CA GLN A 55 -36.55 -10.80 -15.60
C GLN A 55 -35.95 -12.11 -16.15
N ILE A 56 -34.67 -12.13 -16.54
CA ILE A 56 -34.00 -13.36 -16.97
C ILE A 56 -33.68 -14.21 -15.73
N ASP A 57 -34.28 -15.41 -15.60
CA ASP A 57 -34.16 -16.32 -14.43
C ASP A 57 -32.71 -16.61 -13.96
N SER A 58 -31.75 -16.50 -14.87
CA SER A 58 -30.32 -16.72 -14.60
C SER A 58 -29.58 -15.47 -14.07
N ASN A 59 -30.28 -14.34 -13.92
CA ASN A 59 -29.74 -13.07 -13.45
C ASN A 59 -30.33 -12.64 -12.09
N ARG A 60 -29.92 -13.30 -11.00
CA ARG A 60 -30.41 -13.00 -9.63
C ARG A 60 -30.07 -11.59 -9.11
N ILE A 61 -29.18 -10.87 -9.78
CA ILE A 61 -28.64 -9.57 -9.36
C ILE A 61 -29.35 -8.42 -10.09
N GLY A 62 -30.00 -8.69 -11.22
CA GLY A 62 -30.56 -7.66 -12.10
C GLY A 62 -29.48 -6.81 -12.78
N VAL A 63 -29.90 -5.81 -13.55
CA VAL A 63 -29.00 -4.75 -14.05
C VAL A 63 -29.55 -3.40 -13.59
N ASP A 64 -28.67 -2.60 -12.99
CA ASP A 64 -29.00 -1.26 -12.52
C ASP A 64 -29.39 -0.33 -13.68
N LEU A 65 -30.50 0.41 -13.51
CA LEU A 65 -31.05 1.32 -14.53
C LEU A 65 -30.03 2.36 -15.00
N ARG A 66 -29.22 2.89 -14.08
CA ARG A 66 -28.19 3.90 -14.41
C ARG A 66 -27.13 3.32 -15.33
N THR A 67 -26.84 2.02 -15.22
CA THR A 67 -25.92 1.32 -16.12
C THR A 67 -26.50 1.19 -17.53
N VAL A 68 -27.79 0.88 -17.68
CA VAL A 68 -28.47 0.80 -18.98
C VAL A 68 -28.60 2.17 -19.63
N GLN A 69 -28.91 3.22 -18.86
CA GLN A 69 -28.97 4.60 -19.36
C GLN A 69 -27.63 5.04 -19.99
N LEU A 70 -26.49 4.62 -19.43
CA LEU A 70 -25.18 4.90 -20.02
C LEU A 70 -24.96 4.22 -21.39
N TRP A 71 -25.69 3.15 -21.71
CA TRP A 71 -25.59 2.49 -23.02
C TRP A 71 -26.28 3.29 -24.11
N PHE A 72 -27.42 3.91 -23.79
CA PHE A 72 -28.18 4.78 -24.69
C PHE A 72 -27.54 6.15 -24.93
N GLN A 73 -26.66 6.60 -24.03
CA GLN A 73 -25.93 7.85 -24.22
C GLN A 73 -24.81 7.73 -25.26
N GLU A 74 -24.60 8.80 -26.02
CA GLU A 74 -23.49 8.98 -26.95
C GLU A 74 -22.20 9.22 -26.15
N ASN A 75 -21.54 8.13 -25.78
CA ASN A 75 -20.30 8.13 -25.02
C ASN A 75 -19.37 7.01 -25.49
N GLU A 76 -18.10 7.08 -25.10
CA GLU A 76 -17.11 6.04 -25.44
C GLU A 76 -17.05 4.89 -24.40
N LYS A 77 -18.08 4.76 -23.55
CA LYS A 77 -18.12 3.70 -22.54
C LYS A 77 -18.68 2.43 -23.17
N GLY A 78 -17.88 1.37 -23.06
CA GLY A 78 -18.28 0.02 -23.45
C GLY A 78 -19.13 -0.70 -22.42
N ILE A 79 -19.49 -1.93 -22.73
CA ILE A 79 -20.27 -2.83 -21.88
C ILE A 79 -19.40 -3.97 -21.32
N SER A 80 -19.72 -4.43 -20.11
CA SER A 80 -19.05 -5.56 -19.48
C SER A 80 -19.41 -6.90 -20.16
N PRO A 81 -18.54 -7.92 -20.11
CA PRO A 81 -18.83 -9.23 -20.72
C PRO A 81 -20.11 -9.90 -20.20
N SER A 82 -20.44 -9.71 -18.91
CA SER A 82 -21.66 -10.25 -18.31
C SER A 82 -22.91 -9.60 -18.92
N ASN A 83 -22.89 -8.28 -19.14
CA ASN A 83 -24.01 -7.54 -19.72
C ASN A 83 -24.15 -7.80 -21.22
N ILE A 84 -23.04 -8.06 -21.93
CA ILE A 84 -23.07 -8.54 -23.32
C ILE A 84 -23.81 -9.87 -23.43
N ARG A 85 -23.58 -10.81 -22.49
CA ARG A 85 -24.28 -12.09 -22.46
C ARG A 85 -25.80 -11.91 -22.28
N TRP A 86 -26.21 -10.99 -21.41
CA TRP A 86 -27.63 -10.70 -21.19
C TRP A 86 -28.29 -10.02 -22.40
N LEU A 87 -27.63 -9.04 -23.01
CA LEU A 87 -28.10 -8.41 -24.24
C LEU A 87 -28.19 -9.39 -25.39
N ALA A 88 -27.21 -10.29 -25.53
CA ALA A 88 -27.22 -11.33 -26.55
C ALA A 88 -28.42 -12.27 -26.39
N ARG A 89 -28.80 -12.58 -25.14
CA ARG A 89 -29.97 -13.41 -24.86
C ARG A 89 -31.29 -12.69 -25.18
N VAL A 90 -31.37 -11.38 -24.89
CA VAL A 90 -32.52 -10.56 -25.26
C VAL A 90 -32.66 -10.45 -26.79
N PHE A 91 -31.60 -10.06 -27.49
CA PHE A 91 -31.62 -9.89 -28.95
C PHE A 91 -31.68 -11.22 -29.72
N GLY A 92 -31.19 -12.30 -29.12
CA GLY A 92 -31.34 -13.67 -29.59
C GLY A 92 -32.71 -14.28 -29.32
N CYS A 93 -33.66 -13.55 -28.75
CA CYS A 93 -35.02 -14.02 -28.45
C CYS A 93 -35.05 -15.30 -27.59
N ASP A 94 -34.11 -15.48 -26.66
CA ASP A 94 -33.92 -16.70 -25.85
C ASP A 94 -33.61 -17.98 -26.65
N ASP A 95 -33.34 -17.87 -27.95
CA ASP A 95 -32.90 -18.99 -28.77
C ASP A 95 -31.39 -19.22 -28.61
N PRO A 96 -30.92 -20.46 -28.31
CA PRO A 96 -29.51 -20.73 -28.03
C PRO A 96 -28.54 -20.39 -29.19
N GLU A 97 -28.94 -20.67 -30.43
CA GLU A 97 -28.10 -20.44 -31.61
C GLU A 97 -28.01 -18.94 -31.91
N ALA A 98 -29.14 -18.25 -31.95
CA ALA A 98 -29.20 -16.81 -32.17
C ALA A 98 -28.54 -16.02 -31.03
N THR A 99 -28.63 -16.51 -29.79
CA THR A 99 -27.93 -15.92 -28.64
C THR A 99 -26.42 -16.05 -28.79
N SER A 100 -25.91 -17.20 -29.24
CA SER A 100 -24.48 -17.40 -29.50
C SER A 100 -23.97 -16.47 -30.60
N GLU A 101 -24.71 -16.34 -31.70
CA GLU A 101 -24.39 -15.43 -32.79
C GLU A 101 -24.37 -13.96 -32.33
N TRP A 102 -25.38 -13.54 -31.58
CA TRP A 102 -25.44 -12.19 -31.02
C TRP A 102 -24.32 -11.95 -30.00
N GLN A 103 -23.94 -12.95 -29.19
CA GLN A 103 -22.86 -12.82 -28.24
C GLN A 103 -21.50 -12.63 -28.95
N MET A 104 -21.27 -13.36 -30.05
CA MET A 104 -20.07 -13.19 -30.87
C MET A 104 -20.01 -11.79 -31.50
N GLU A 105 -21.11 -11.34 -32.11
CA GLU A 105 -21.14 -10.04 -32.79
C GLU A 105 -21.02 -8.86 -31.81
N LEU A 106 -21.73 -8.88 -30.68
CA LEU A 106 -21.63 -7.83 -29.66
C LEU A 106 -20.22 -7.77 -29.03
N SER A 107 -19.56 -8.92 -28.85
CA SER A 107 -18.19 -8.97 -28.35
C SER A 107 -17.18 -8.41 -29.37
N ALA A 108 -17.41 -8.68 -30.67
CA ALA A 108 -16.62 -8.12 -31.76
C ALA A 108 -16.83 -6.60 -31.86
N ALA A 109 -18.07 -6.13 -31.80
CA ALA A 109 -18.41 -4.70 -31.82
C ALA A 109 -17.83 -3.93 -30.62
N GLN A 110 -17.81 -4.54 -29.43
CA GLN A 110 -17.17 -3.99 -28.24
C GLN A 110 -15.64 -3.91 -28.40
N SER A 111 -15.04 -4.89 -29.07
CA SER A 111 -13.61 -4.88 -29.40
C SER A 111 -13.27 -3.76 -30.39
N ARG A 112 -14.13 -3.53 -31.39
CA ARG A 112 -14.02 -2.42 -32.34
C ARG A 112 -14.13 -1.05 -31.66
N LEU A 113 -15.11 -0.85 -30.77
CA LEU A 113 -15.24 0.39 -29.97
C LEU A 113 -13.98 0.64 -29.12
N THR A 114 -13.42 -0.43 -28.54
CA THR A 114 -12.19 -0.35 -27.73
C THR A 114 -10.97 0.01 -28.59
N ALA A 115 -10.88 -0.52 -29.81
CA ALA A 115 -9.84 -0.17 -30.78
C ALA A 115 -9.98 1.29 -31.24
N LYS A 116 -11.17 1.72 -31.64
CA LYS A 116 -11.50 3.12 -32.00
C LYS A 116 -11.11 4.11 -30.90
N ARG A 117 -11.37 3.77 -29.63
CA ARG A 117 -10.93 4.57 -28.47
C ARG A 117 -9.41 4.65 -28.33
N ARG A 118 -8.69 3.56 -28.62
CA ARG A 118 -7.22 3.54 -28.57
C ARG A 118 -6.64 4.38 -29.70
N ASP A 119 -7.21 4.30 -30.90
CA ASP A 119 -6.76 5.05 -32.07
C ASP A 119 -7.07 6.54 -31.93
N SER A 120 -8.23 6.92 -31.37
CA SER A 120 -8.56 8.32 -31.04
C SER A 120 -7.58 8.92 -30.02
N LYS A 121 -7.23 8.16 -28.97
CA LYS A 121 -6.20 8.60 -28.00
C LYS A 121 -4.80 8.71 -28.62
N LYS A 122 -4.50 7.89 -29.62
CA LYS A 122 -3.22 7.94 -30.35
C LYS A 122 -3.21 9.10 -31.36
N ALA A 123 -4.31 9.38 -32.04
CA ALA A 123 -4.46 10.48 -32.98
C ALA A 123 -4.47 11.85 -32.28
N GLY A 124 -5.08 11.95 -31.10
CA GLY A 124 -5.03 13.16 -30.26
C GLY A 124 -3.64 13.48 -29.71
N SER A 125 -2.70 12.53 -29.76
CA SER A 125 -1.29 12.75 -29.46
C SER A 125 -0.48 13.21 -30.69
N SER A 126 -1.03 13.07 -31.90
CA SER A 126 -0.30 13.30 -33.16
C SER A 126 -0.68 14.61 -33.87
N THR A 127 -1.67 15.35 -33.40
CA THR A 127 -2.10 16.64 -33.97
C THR A 127 -1.27 17.85 -33.53
N ALA A 128 -0.19 17.66 -32.77
CA ALA A 128 0.74 18.72 -32.37
C ALA A 128 2.00 18.86 -33.25
N LEU A 129 2.04 18.24 -34.44
CA LEU A 129 3.07 18.53 -35.44
C LEU A 129 2.50 18.47 -36.84
N ARG A 130 2.17 19.64 -37.39
CA ARG A 130 2.05 19.86 -38.83
C ARG A 130 2.85 21.11 -39.19
N VAL A 131 4.02 20.89 -39.78
CA VAL A 131 4.74 21.89 -40.60
C VAL A 131 5.04 21.21 -41.95
N PRO A 132 4.88 21.89 -43.11
CA PRO A 132 4.90 21.28 -44.43
C PRO A 132 6.26 21.32 -45.13
N ASP A 133 6.41 20.40 -46.10
CA ASP A 133 7.32 20.37 -47.26
C ASP A 133 8.85 20.29 -47.09
N MET A 134 9.42 19.14 -47.48
CA MET A 134 10.60 19.05 -48.36
C MET A 134 10.68 17.68 -49.09
N PRO A 135 11.25 17.60 -50.31
CA PRO A 135 11.05 16.51 -51.27
C PRO A 135 12.00 15.30 -51.08
N PRO A 136 11.71 14.14 -51.69
CA PRO A 136 12.42 12.89 -51.41
C PRO A 136 13.65 12.69 -52.32
N PRO A 137 14.74 12.07 -51.83
CA PRO A 137 15.74 11.50 -52.71
C PRO A 137 15.55 9.98 -52.89
N VAL A 138 15.23 9.64 -54.14
CA VAL A 138 15.84 8.62 -55.00
C VAL A 138 16.26 7.27 -54.38
N THR A 139 15.53 6.25 -54.86
CA THR A 139 15.80 4.81 -54.90
C THR A 139 17.18 4.41 -55.40
N VAL A 140 17.81 3.44 -54.74
CA VAL A 140 18.67 2.45 -55.41
C VAL A 140 18.36 1.06 -54.84
N ASP A 141 17.81 0.22 -55.70
CA ASP A 141 17.62 -1.22 -55.52
C ASP A 141 18.97 -1.93 -55.33
N ASN A 142 19.01 -2.90 -54.42
CA ASN A 142 19.71 -4.15 -54.70
C ASN A 142 19.10 -5.31 -53.90
N GLN A 143 18.33 -6.14 -54.60
CA GLN A 143 17.87 -7.44 -54.13
C GLN A 143 19.06 -8.40 -54.05
N THR A 144 19.17 -9.17 -52.96
CA THR A 144 19.39 -10.63 -52.97
C THR A 144 19.18 -11.16 -51.54
N GLN A 145 18.34 -12.18 -51.42
CA GLN A 145 17.96 -12.89 -50.18
C GLN A 145 19.16 -13.49 -49.42
N PRO A 146 18.99 -13.73 -48.11
CA PRO A 146 19.29 -15.06 -47.58
C PRO A 146 18.18 -15.63 -46.70
N ALA A 147 17.97 -16.94 -46.87
CA ALA A 147 17.37 -17.81 -45.87
C ALA A 147 18.32 -17.94 -44.65
N GLY A 148 17.75 -18.03 -43.45
CA GLY A 148 18.51 -18.30 -42.23
C GLY A 148 17.73 -18.03 -40.95
N ASP A 149 17.21 -19.12 -40.39
CA ASP A 149 17.00 -19.40 -38.97
C ASP A 149 16.19 -18.45 -38.08
N LEU A 150 15.10 -19.02 -37.55
CA LEU A 150 14.35 -18.58 -36.38
C LEU A 150 15.28 -18.25 -35.19
N PRO A 151 14.95 -17.18 -34.47
CA PRO A 151 14.92 -17.24 -33.01
C PRO A 151 13.47 -17.20 -32.55
N GLN A 152 13.01 -18.34 -32.05
CA GLN A 152 11.92 -18.39 -31.08
C GLN A 152 12.18 -17.39 -29.94
N GLY A 153 11.14 -16.63 -29.58
CA GLY A 153 11.01 -16.09 -28.23
C GLY A 153 11.12 -14.58 -28.07
N ILE A 154 10.30 -13.79 -28.78
CA ILE A 154 10.05 -12.40 -28.37
C ILE A 154 8.56 -12.09 -28.12
N ASP A 155 7.62 -12.95 -28.54
CA ASP A 155 6.17 -12.68 -28.32
C ASP A 155 5.58 -13.25 -27.01
N ALA A 156 6.42 -13.61 -26.04
CA ALA A 156 5.97 -14.00 -24.70
C ALA A 156 5.90 -12.84 -23.68
N THR A 157 6.40 -11.64 -24.01
CA THR A 157 6.48 -10.49 -23.09
C THR A 157 5.27 -9.56 -23.12
N ARG A 158 4.26 -9.83 -23.97
CA ARG A 158 2.92 -9.23 -23.83
C ARG A 158 2.01 -10.02 -22.87
N ARG A 159 2.59 -10.87 -22.01
CA ARG A 159 1.85 -11.55 -20.94
C ARG A 159 1.49 -10.57 -19.82
N ARG A 160 0.20 -10.23 -19.78
CA ARG A 160 -0.54 -9.73 -18.61
C ARG A 160 -0.07 -8.36 -18.07
N GLN A 161 -0.80 -7.30 -18.41
CA GLN A 161 -1.00 -6.17 -17.48
C GLN A 161 -1.79 -6.66 -16.25
N GLY A 162 -1.21 -7.61 -15.51
CA GLY A 162 -1.78 -8.14 -14.28
C GLY A 162 -1.77 -7.08 -13.20
N PHE A 163 -2.62 -7.27 -12.19
CA PHE A 163 -2.54 -6.57 -10.92
C PHE A 163 -1.08 -6.52 -10.44
N SER A 164 -0.46 -5.35 -10.53
CA SER A 164 0.91 -5.14 -10.05
C SER A 164 0.82 -4.52 -8.67
N LEU A 165 0.95 -5.38 -7.66
CA LEU A 165 0.91 -4.98 -6.25
C LEU A 165 1.93 -3.87 -5.95
N ALA A 166 3.11 -3.93 -6.57
CA ALA A 166 4.12 -2.88 -6.48
C ALA A 166 3.61 -1.51 -6.94
N ARG A 167 2.87 -1.44 -8.05
CA ARG A 167 2.29 -0.17 -8.52
C ARG A 167 1.16 0.32 -7.64
N ILE A 168 0.32 -0.59 -7.14
CA ILE A 168 -0.78 -0.22 -6.23
C ILE A 168 -0.21 0.35 -4.94
N SER A 169 0.82 -0.30 -4.38
CA SER A 169 1.51 0.19 -3.21
C SER A 169 2.19 1.52 -3.47
N GLU A 170 2.98 1.67 -4.53
CA GLU A 170 3.58 2.98 -4.86
C GLU A 170 2.52 4.07 -5.04
N ALA A 171 1.41 3.77 -5.72
CA ALA A 171 0.33 4.72 -5.92
C ALA A 171 -0.31 5.16 -4.61
N LEU A 172 -0.40 4.29 -3.60
CA LEU A 172 -0.92 4.66 -2.27
C LEU A 172 -0.02 5.70 -1.56
N PHE A 173 1.27 5.70 -1.86
CA PHE A 173 2.24 6.67 -1.31
C PHE A 173 2.41 7.91 -2.21
N SER A 174 2.11 7.81 -3.50
CA SER A 174 2.40 8.86 -4.49
C SER A 174 1.19 9.62 -5.02
N HIS A 175 -0.01 9.03 -5.00
CA HIS A 175 -1.22 9.64 -5.56
C HIS A 175 -2.12 10.23 -4.48
N GLY A 176 -2.60 11.44 -4.73
CA GLY A 176 -3.53 12.16 -3.85
C GLY A 176 -2.85 13.06 -2.83
N SER A 177 -3.59 13.47 -1.80
CA SER A 177 -3.03 14.30 -0.74
C SER A 177 -2.02 13.50 0.08
N PRO A 178 -0.85 14.05 0.44
CA PRO A 178 0.15 13.37 1.27
C PRO A 178 -0.37 13.01 2.67
N LEU A 179 -1.51 13.57 3.08
CA LEU A 179 -2.18 13.28 4.34
C LEU A 179 -3.12 12.06 4.29
N ASN A 180 -3.55 11.60 3.10
CA ASN A 180 -4.60 10.59 2.98
C ASN A 180 -4.24 9.27 3.65
N LEU A 181 -3.04 8.75 3.38
CA LEU A 181 -2.58 7.49 3.95
C LEU A 181 -2.33 7.61 5.47
N PRO A 182 -1.52 8.57 5.98
CA PRO A 182 -1.36 8.78 7.43
C PRO A 182 -2.69 8.96 8.17
N ALA A 183 -3.60 9.77 7.64
CA ALA A 183 -4.91 10.01 8.25
C ALA A 183 -5.79 8.75 8.26
N SER A 184 -5.76 7.94 7.20
CA SER A 184 -6.52 6.69 7.12
C SER A 184 -6.02 5.66 8.14
N ILE A 185 -4.71 5.59 8.35
CA ILE A 185 -4.09 4.73 9.36
C ILE A 185 -4.49 5.21 10.76
N PHE A 186 -4.34 6.50 11.05
CA PHE A 186 -4.78 7.10 12.31
C PHE A 186 -6.28 6.87 12.59
N ALA A 187 -7.13 7.07 11.57
CA ALA A 187 -8.57 6.87 11.67
C ALA A 187 -8.92 5.41 11.95
N GLY A 188 -8.25 4.44 11.30
CA GLY A 188 -8.43 3.02 11.57
C GLY A 188 -8.03 2.63 13.01
N ALA A 189 -6.91 3.15 13.51
CA ALA A 189 -6.48 2.95 14.89
C ALA A 189 -7.48 3.55 15.89
N SER A 190 -7.98 4.75 15.60
CA SER A 190 -9.00 5.44 16.40
C SER A 190 -10.31 4.67 16.41
N ALA A 191 -10.75 4.14 15.27
CA ALA A 191 -11.95 3.31 15.17
C ALA A 191 -11.85 2.03 16.02
N LEU A 192 -10.69 1.36 16.00
CA LEU A 192 -10.42 0.23 16.90
C LEU A 192 -10.41 0.66 18.37
N GLY A 193 -9.87 1.83 18.69
CA GLY A 193 -9.93 2.43 20.02
C GLY A 193 -11.37 2.65 20.50
N PHE A 194 -12.22 3.27 19.68
CA PHE A 194 -13.65 3.45 19.98
C PHE A 194 -14.38 2.10 20.13
N LEU A 195 -14.09 1.14 19.26
CA LEU A 195 -14.68 -0.19 19.37
C LEU A 195 -14.25 -0.89 20.67
N SER A 196 -12.99 -0.73 21.08
CA SER A 196 -12.48 -1.25 22.36
C SER A 196 -13.20 -0.63 23.57
N TYR A 197 -13.63 0.63 23.44
CA TYR A 197 -14.43 1.31 24.45
C TYR A 197 -15.85 0.74 24.52
N ILE A 198 -16.52 0.61 23.37
CA ILE A 198 -17.88 0.04 23.24
C ILE A 198 -17.93 -1.38 23.82
N VAL A 199 -16.89 -2.17 23.56
CA VAL A 199 -16.80 -3.57 24.00
C VAL A 199 -16.32 -3.70 25.46
N GLY A 200 -15.84 -2.61 26.08
CA GLY A 200 -15.45 -2.60 27.50
C GLY A 200 -14.01 -3.04 27.81
N ILE A 201 -13.16 -3.24 26.79
CA ILE A 201 -11.77 -3.73 26.95
C ILE A 201 -10.71 -2.62 26.89
N HIS A 202 -11.11 -1.36 26.70
CA HIS A 202 -10.21 -0.21 26.55
C HIS A 202 -9.26 0.01 27.74
N SER A 203 -9.74 -0.10 28.99
CA SER A 203 -8.96 0.14 30.21
C SER A 203 -9.16 -0.97 31.26
N ALA A 204 -9.15 -2.22 30.81
CA ALA A 204 -9.36 -3.37 31.68
C ALA A 204 -8.13 -3.73 32.54
N THR A 205 -8.40 -4.31 33.71
CA THR A 205 -7.41 -4.90 34.62
C THR A 205 -7.78 -6.34 34.94
N TYR A 206 -6.79 -7.19 35.23
CA TYR A 206 -7.02 -8.55 35.72
C TYR A 206 -6.15 -8.82 36.95
N SER A 207 -6.70 -9.57 37.91
CA SER A 207 -5.94 -10.03 39.08
C SER A 207 -5.29 -11.36 38.75
N ARG A 208 -3.96 -11.41 38.81
CA ARG A 208 -3.18 -12.64 38.64
C ARG A 208 -3.18 -13.45 39.94
N ALA A 209 -2.92 -14.75 39.85
CA ALA A 209 -2.98 -15.68 40.99
C ALA A 209 -2.00 -15.36 42.13
N ASP A 210 -0.97 -14.56 41.86
CA ASP A 210 0.01 -14.05 42.83
C ASP A 210 -0.42 -12.73 43.51
N GLY A 211 -1.65 -12.26 43.27
CA GLY A 211 -2.21 -11.06 43.88
C GLY A 211 -1.89 -9.76 43.13
N VAL A 212 -1.08 -9.80 42.06
CA VAL A 212 -0.80 -8.60 41.25
C VAL A 212 -2.00 -8.25 40.37
N VAL A 213 -2.50 -7.02 40.50
CA VAL A 213 -3.52 -6.47 39.61
C VAL A 213 -2.82 -5.83 38.42
N LYS A 214 -3.01 -6.42 37.23
CA LYS A 214 -2.30 -6.04 36.03
C LYS A 214 -3.21 -5.31 35.04
N GLN A 215 -2.72 -4.19 34.53
CA GLN A 215 -3.39 -3.38 33.52
C GLN A 215 -3.15 -3.95 32.13
N VAL A 216 -4.22 -4.37 31.46
CA VAL A 216 -4.16 -5.07 30.16
C VAL A 216 -5.05 -4.46 29.08
N GLY A 217 -5.72 -3.35 29.40
CA GLY A 217 -6.62 -2.68 28.47
C GLY A 217 -5.96 -2.25 27.16
N PHE A 218 -6.76 -2.19 26.10
CA PHE A 218 -6.29 -1.86 24.75
C PHE A 218 -5.58 -0.50 24.66
N LEU A 219 -5.98 0.49 25.47
CA LEU A 219 -5.36 1.82 25.50
C LEU A 219 -3.99 1.81 26.19
N TRP A 220 -3.75 0.84 27.07
CA TRP A 220 -2.50 0.73 27.83
C TRP A 220 -1.45 -0.11 27.12
N ALA A 221 -1.76 -0.53 25.88
CA ALA A 221 -0.87 -1.26 25.01
C ALA A 221 -0.08 -0.28 24.11
N PRO A 222 1.23 -0.03 24.35
CA PRO A 222 2.05 0.86 23.51
C PRO A 222 2.05 0.51 22.03
N ASN A 223 1.93 -0.78 21.70
CA ASN A 223 1.88 -1.24 20.32
C ASN A 223 0.54 -0.91 19.63
N TRP A 224 -0.46 -0.40 20.35
CA TRP A 224 -1.70 0.13 19.80
C TRP A 224 -1.76 1.65 19.86
N THR A 225 -1.51 2.23 21.03
CA THR A 225 -1.60 3.68 21.21
C THR A 225 -0.48 4.43 20.52
N PHE A 226 0.77 4.19 20.89
CA PHE A 226 1.88 4.94 20.29
C PHE A 226 2.19 4.46 18.87
N LEU A 227 2.25 3.15 18.64
CA LEU A 227 2.62 2.58 17.36
C LEU A 227 1.64 2.97 16.25
N PHE A 228 0.35 2.61 16.37
CA PHE A 228 -0.61 2.82 15.29
C PHE A 228 -1.22 4.23 15.25
N MET A 229 -1.34 4.95 16.38
CA MET A 229 -1.87 6.31 16.35
C MET A 229 -0.80 7.38 16.07
N VAL A 230 0.48 7.12 16.34
CA VAL A 230 1.51 8.18 16.23
C VAL A 230 2.65 7.77 15.31
N LEU A 231 3.39 6.72 15.66
CA LEU A 231 4.64 6.39 14.98
C LEU A 231 4.44 5.97 13.53
N LEU A 232 3.41 5.15 13.26
CA LEU A 232 3.17 4.63 11.93
C LEU A 232 2.59 5.69 10.95
N PRO A 233 1.61 6.53 11.33
CA PRO A 233 1.22 7.68 10.53
C PRO A 233 2.39 8.62 10.20
N LEU A 234 3.25 8.93 11.19
CA LEU A 234 4.45 9.75 10.97
C LEU A 234 5.44 9.08 10.02
N PHE A 235 5.63 7.77 10.13
CA PHE A 235 6.49 7.01 9.24
C PHE A 235 6.00 7.13 7.79
N PHE A 236 4.70 6.92 7.56
CA PHE A 236 4.13 7.08 6.23
C PHE A 236 4.25 8.51 5.71
N ALA A 237 4.04 9.52 6.55
CA ALA A 237 4.21 10.91 6.15
C ALA A 237 5.64 11.20 5.65
N PHE A 238 6.67 10.72 6.36
CA PHE A 238 8.06 10.91 5.91
C PHE A 238 8.42 10.09 4.68
N VAL A 239 7.89 8.87 4.53
CA VAL A 239 8.08 8.08 3.29
C VAL A 239 7.45 8.80 2.10
N ILE A 240 6.24 9.34 2.26
CA ILE A 240 5.54 10.11 1.22
C ILE A 240 6.32 11.37 0.87
N GLU A 241 6.74 12.16 1.86
CA GLU A 241 7.53 13.38 1.65
C GLU A 241 8.81 13.06 0.86
N LEU A 242 9.53 12.01 1.25
CA LEU A 242 10.77 11.60 0.59
C LEU A 242 10.51 11.07 -0.83
N LEU A 243 9.43 10.30 -1.04
CA LEU A 243 9.04 9.80 -2.36
C LEU A 243 8.64 10.92 -3.31
N VAL A 244 7.84 11.89 -2.84
CA VAL A 244 7.43 13.07 -3.59
C VAL A 244 8.64 13.92 -3.95
N PHE A 245 9.53 14.18 -2.98
CA PHE A 245 10.80 14.89 -3.21
C PHE A 245 11.65 14.17 -4.27
N TRP A 246 11.78 12.84 -4.17
CA TRP A 246 12.55 12.06 -5.12
C TRP A 246 12.00 12.17 -6.53
N LYS A 247 10.70 11.89 -6.70
CA LYS A 247 10.04 11.85 -8.00
C LYS A 247 9.93 13.21 -8.66
N HIS A 248 9.60 14.26 -7.92
CA HIS A 248 9.23 15.56 -8.49
C HIS A 248 10.35 16.60 -8.49
N ASP A 249 11.42 16.41 -7.72
CA ASP A 249 12.49 17.40 -7.61
C ASP A 249 13.87 16.78 -7.83
N ALA A 250 14.30 15.90 -6.92
CA ALA A 250 15.67 15.39 -6.87
C ALA A 250 16.09 14.66 -8.15
N ARG A 251 15.25 13.74 -8.62
CA ARG A 251 15.57 12.89 -9.77
C ARG A 251 15.67 13.69 -11.08
N PHE A 252 14.83 14.72 -11.25
CA PHE A 252 14.88 15.60 -12.41
C PHE A 252 16.10 16.53 -12.42
N LYS A 253 16.60 16.94 -11.25
CA LYS A 253 17.86 17.70 -11.16
C LYS A 253 19.07 16.85 -11.59
N LEU A 254 19.02 15.54 -11.38
CA LEU A 254 20.12 14.62 -11.69
C LEU A 254 20.08 14.09 -13.13
N VAL A 255 18.89 13.90 -13.72
CA VAL A 255 18.71 13.49 -15.12
C VAL A 255 18.72 14.72 -16.03
N ALA A 256 19.36 14.67 -17.20
CA ALA A 256 19.43 15.84 -18.09
C ALA A 256 18.02 16.32 -18.50
N GLN A 257 17.82 17.65 -18.55
CA GLN A 257 16.52 18.33 -18.65
C GLN A 257 15.60 17.94 -19.82
N GLY A 258 16.05 17.14 -20.79
CA GLY A 258 15.30 16.79 -21.99
C GLY A 258 14.35 15.58 -21.89
N ASP A 259 14.35 14.83 -20.78
CA ASP A 259 13.87 13.43 -20.82
C ASP A 259 12.89 13.04 -19.69
N GLN A 260 11.93 13.94 -19.42
CA GLN A 260 10.96 13.76 -18.32
C GLN A 260 10.11 12.48 -18.45
N LEU A 261 9.67 12.15 -19.67
CA LEU A 261 8.87 10.95 -19.94
C LEU A 261 9.68 9.66 -19.76
N GLU A 262 10.92 9.62 -20.26
CA GLU A 262 11.82 8.48 -20.07
C GLU A 262 12.20 8.32 -18.60
N SER A 263 12.37 9.43 -17.89
CA SER A 263 12.57 9.46 -16.45
C SER A 263 11.41 8.78 -15.74
N ASP A 264 10.15 9.20 -15.91
CA ASP A 264 9.00 8.59 -15.21
C ASP A 264 8.81 7.11 -15.54
N ASP A 265 9.04 6.72 -16.80
CA ASP A 265 9.00 5.31 -17.22
C ASP A 265 10.13 4.49 -16.57
N ALA A 266 11.32 5.06 -16.41
CA ALA A 266 12.44 4.42 -15.73
C ALA A 266 12.17 4.21 -14.23
N TRP A 267 11.57 5.18 -13.52
CA TRP A 267 11.14 5.00 -12.12
C TRP A 267 10.12 3.85 -12.02
N THR A 268 9.11 3.88 -12.88
CA THR A 268 8.06 2.86 -12.90
C THR A 268 8.62 1.47 -13.18
N ARG A 269 9.67 1.37 -14.01
CA ARG A 269 10.39 0.13 -14.29
C ARG A 269 11.16 -0.39 -13.07
N ASN A 270 11.84 0.50 -12.35
CA ASN A 270 12.54 0.15 -11.10
C ASN A 270 11.56 -0.40 -10.06
N VAL A 271 10.43 0.27 -9.83
CA VAL A 271 9.42 -0.20 -8.86
C VAL A 271 8.88 -1.58 -9.25
N ARG A 272 8.67 -1.83 -10.55
CA ARG A 272 8.24 -3.15 -11.05
C ARG A 272 9.32 -4.23 -10.87
N ALA A 273 10.60 -3.88 -10.91
CA ALA A 273 11.68 -4.84 -10.68
C ALA A 273 11.58 -5.50 -9.29
N TYR A 274 11.08 -4.76 -8.30
CA TYR A 274 10.84 -5.27 -6.94
C TYR A 274 9.46 -5.91 -6.74
N SER A 275 8.69 -6.19 -7.81
CA SER A 275 7.34 -6.73 -7.69
C SER A 275 7.27 -8.06 -6.93
N TYR A 276 8.30 -8.91 -7.04
CA TYR A 276 8.38 -10.13 -6.25
C TYR A 276 8.48 -9.84 -4.75
N THR A 277 9.31 -8.87 -4.35
CA THR A 277 9.50 -8.46 -2.95
C THR A 277 8.20 -7.93 -2.35
N TYR A 278 7.44 -7.11 -3.07
CA TYR A 278 6.12 -6.65 -2.63
C TYR A 278 5.16 -7.81 -2.37
N TRP A 279 5.09 -8.79 -3.28
CA TRP A 279 4.24 -9.97 -3.11
C TRP A 279 4.70 -10.85 -1.95
N ALA A 280 6.00 -11.08 -1.80
CA ALA A 280 6.56 -11.87 -0.70
C ALA A 280 6.20 -11.23 0.65
N VAL A 281 6.40 -9.92 0.80
CA VAL A 281 6.04 -9.17 2.01
C VAL A 281 4.53 -9.20 2.25
N PHE A 282 3.70 -9.03 1.22
CA PHE A 282 2.25 -9.12 1.36
C PHE A 282 1.80 -10.47 1.90
N LEU A 283 2.31 -11.56 1.33
CA LEU A 283 1.99 -12.90 1.78
C LEU A 283 2.48 -13.14 3.22
N ILE A 284 3.70 -12.72 3.55
CA ILE A 284 4.23 -12.85 4.91
C ILE A 284 3.37 -12.06 5.91
N CYS A 285 3.04 -10.81 5.61
CA CYS A 285 2.25 -9.97 6.50
C CYS A 285 0.83 -10.51 6.66
N VAL A 286 0.10 -10.77 5.57
CA VAL A 286 -1.32 -11.17 5.64
C VAL A 286 -1.48 -12.60 6.13
N LEU A 287 -0.70 -13.54 5.61
CA LEU A 287 -0.85 -14.96 5.93
C LEU A 287 -0.18 -15.31 7.27
N PHE A 288 1.08 -14.94 7.46
CA PHE A 288 1.82 -15.36 8.66
C PHE A 288 1.54 -14.42 9.84
N ALA A 289 1.80 -13.12 9.68
CA ALA A 289 1.65 -12.15 10.78
C ALA A 289 0.17 -11.83 11.08
N GLY A 290 -0.71 -11.90 10.07
CA GLY A 290 -2.15 -11.72 10.21
C GLY A 290 -2.84 -13.02 10.61
N LEU A 291 -3.06 -13.90 9.63
CA LEU A 291 -3.91 -15.08 9.79
C LEU A 291 -3.35 -16.11 10.78
N PHE A 292 -2.16 -16.65 10.54
CA PHE A 292 -1.59 -17.71 11.39
C PHE A 292 -1.28 -17.22 12.80
N GLN A 293 -0.75 -16.00 12.94
CA GLN A 293 -0.52 -15.42 14.26
C GLN A 293 -1.85 -15.20 15.00
N TRP A 294 -2.89 -14.69 14.35
CA TRP A 294 -4.22 -14.55 14.97
C TRP A 294 -4.79 -15.92 15.39
N ILE A 295 -4.70 -16.94 14.52
CA ILE A 295 -5.18 -18.28 14.83
C ILE A 295 -4.45 -18.83 16.07
N GLY A 296 -3.12 -18.79 16.06
CA GLY A 296 -2.29 -19.40 17.10
C GLY A 296 -2.27 -18.62 18.42
N VAL A 297 -2.32 -17.29 18.38
CA VAL A 297 -2.18 -16.43 19.56
C VAL A 297 -3.52 -16.04 20.16
N CYS A 298 -4.58 -15.89 19.36
CA CYS A 298 -5.89 -15.44 19.84
C CYS A 298 -6.96 -16.52 19.71
N LEU A 299 -7.23 -17.03 18.50
CA LEU A 299 -8.38 -17.89 18.24
C LEU A 299 -8.34 -19.21 19.03
N ILE A 300 -7.23 -19.96 18.93
CA ILE A 300 -7.09 -21.25 19.61
C ILE A 300 -7.18 -21.08 21.14
N PRO A 301 -6.46 -20.13 21.78
CA PRO A 301 -6.61 -19.90 23.22
C PRO A 301 -8.03 -19.51 23.65
N LEU A 302 -8.73 -18.68 22.85
CA LEU A 302 -10.10 -18.25 23.15
C LEU A 302 -11.11 -19.40 23.07
N ILE A 303 -10.94 -20.33 22.14
CA ILE A 303 -11.83 -21.50 21.99
C ILE A 303 -11.55 -22.54 23.07
N ASN A 304 -10.27 -22.81 23.37
CA ASN A 304 -9.87 -23.88 24.28
C ASN A 304 -9.81 -23.44 25.75
N GLY A 305 -10.03 -22.15 26.05
CA GLY A 305 -10.02 -21.62 27.41
C GLY A 305 -8.63 -21.54 28.06
N GLY A 306 -7.54 -21.48 27.28
CA GLY A 306 -6.20 -21.40 27.85
C GLY A 306 -5.02 -21.45 26.85
N GLY A 307 -3.81 -21.20 27.36
CA GLY A 307 -2.54 -21.29 26.63
C GLY A 307 -1.35 -20.70 27.43
N ASN A 308 -0.11 -21.04 27.07
CA ASN A 308 1.11 -20.48 27.68
C ASN A 308 1.46 -19.07 27.14
N TYR A 309 0.49 -18.16 27.16
CA TYR A 309 0.64 -16.77 26.73
C TYR A 309 0.24 -15.81 27.86
N ALA A 310 0.87 -14.64 27.91
CA ALA A 310 0.47 -13.60 28.83
C ALA A 310 -0.95 -13.11 28.49
N ILE A 311 -1.74 -12.82 29.53
CA ILE A 311 -3.11 -12.28 29.37
C ILE A 311 -3.00 -10.83 28.90
N ASP A 312 -3.64 -10.55 27.77
CA ASP A 312 -3.82 -9.21 27.19
C ASP A 312 -5.30 -8.93 26.97
N TRP A 313 -5.65 -7.72 26.51
CA TRP A 313 -7.03 -7.34 26.16
C TRP A 313 -7.71 -8.34 25.22
N GLY A 314 -6.95 -9.05 24.36
CA GLY A 314 -7.49 -10.00 23.39
C GLY A 314 -7.85 -11.35 23.97
N LYS A 315 -7.29 -11.69 25.14
CA LYS A 315 -7.55 -12.95 25.88
C LYS A 315 -8.32 -12.73 27.17
N LEU A 316 -8.69 -11.50 27.48
CA LEU A 316 -9.37 -11.14 28.72
C LEU A 316 -10.67 -11.93 28.92
N ALA A 317 -11.38 -12.27 27.84
CA ALA A 317 -12.60 -13.08 27.86
C ALA A 317 -12.45 -14.45 28.56
N ILE A 318 -11.23 -14.99 28.63
CA ILE A 318 -10.94 -16.29 29.28
C ILE A 318 -11.01 -16.16 30.80
N VAL A 319 -10.56 -15.02 31.35
CA VAL A 319 -10.40 -14.80 32.79
C VAL A 319 -11.54 -13.97 33.37
N ARG A 320 -12.09 -13.05 32.55
CA ARG A 320 -13.10 -12.05 32.92
C ARG A 320 -14.24 -12.04 31.89
N PRO A 321 -15.00 -13.16 31.73
CA PRO A 321 -16.07 -13.27 30.73
C PRO A 321 -17.22 -12.28 30.97
N GLU A 322 -17.35 -11.72 32.17
CA GLU A 322 -18.31 -10.68 32.51
C GLU A 322 -18.02 -9.32 31.87
N VAL A 323 -16.77 -9.07 31.43
CA VAL A 323 -16.39 -7.84 30.71
C VAL A 323 -16.67 -7.97 29.22
N ILE A 324 -16.25 -9.09 28.62
CA ILE A 324 -16.38 -9.35 27.19
C ILE A 324 -16.61 -10.84 26.94
N SER A 325 -17.58 -11.15 26.09
CA SER A 325 -17.86 -12.53 25.69
C SER A 325 -16.79 -13.07 24.72
N VAL A 326 -16.56 -14.38 24.76
CA VAL A 326 -15.59 -15.05 23.87
C VAL A 326 -15.85 -14.77 22.38
N PRO A 327 -17.08 -14.88 21.85
CA PRO A 327 -17.33 -14.59 20.43
C PRO A 327 -17.00 -13.15 20.05
N LEU A 328 -17.33 -12.20 20.92
CA LEU A 328 -17.04 -10.78 20.69
C LEU A 328 -15.53 -10.50 20.71
N SER A 329 -14.78 -11.16 21.61
CA SER A 329 -13.32 -11.10 21.64
C SER A 329 -12.68 -11.68 20.38
N ILE A 330 -13.23 -12.78 19.85
CA ILE A 330 -12.76 -13.38 18.58
C ILE A 330 -12.93 -12.38 17.42
N VAL A 331 -14.10 -11.75 17.29
CA VAL A 331 -14.36 -10.77 16.22
C VAL A 331 -13.46 -9.54 16.38
N PHE A 332 -13.36 -8.99 17.58
CA PHE A 332 -12.53 -7.81 17.82
C PHE A 332 -11.04 -8.09 17.53
N THR A 333 -10.50 -9.20 18.02
CA THR A 333 -9.12 -9.60 17.74
C THR A 333 -8.87 -9.89 16.26
N ALA A 334 -9.84 -10.46 15.53
CA ALA A 334 -9.73 -10.67 14.09
C ALA A 334 -9.60 -9.34 13.32
N LEU A 335 -10.46 -8.36 13.66
CA LEU A 335 -10.40 -7.02 13.06
C LEU A 335 -9.07 -6.32 13.39
N ALA A 336 -8.62 -6.41 14.64
CA ALA A 336 -7.35 -5.86 15.08
C ALA A 336 -6.18 -6.48 14.29
N TYR A 337 -6.10 -7.80 14.16
CA TYR A 337 -5.03 -8.48 13.42
C TYR A 337 -5.07 -8.21 11.92
N LEU A 338 -6.27 -8.09 11.33
CA LEU A 338 -6.42 -7.69 9.93
C LEU A 338 -5.88 -6.26 9.70
N TYR A 339 -6.27 -5.32 10.57
CA TYR A 339 -5.76 -3.96 10.50
C TYR A 339 -4.23 -3.92 10.70
N MET A 340 -3.72 -4.64 11.69
CA MET A 340 -2.30 -4.75 12.01
C MET A 340 -1.50 -5.28 10.80
N CYS A 341 -1.95 -6.35 10.16
CA CYS A 341 -1.21 -6.97 9.06
C CYS A 341 -1.19 -6.10 7.80
N LEU A 342 -2.28 -5.39 7.50
CA LEU A 342 -2.34 -4.42 6.41
C LEU A 342 -1.41 -3.23 6.70
N CYS A 343 -1.39 -2.73 7.93
CA CYS A 343 -0.49 -1.65 8.35
C CYS A 343 0.98 -2.05 8.25
N PHE A 344 1.36 -3.24 8.71
CA PHE A 344 2.73 -3.74 8.57
C PHE A 344 3.11 -4.04 7.12
N TYR A 345 2.18 -4.52 6.30
CA TYR A 345 2.41 -4.62 4.86
C TYR A 345 2.80 -3.26 4.27
N LEU A 346 2.04 -2.21 4.58
CA LEU A 346 2.33 -0.85 4.13
C LEU A 346 3.65 -0.31 4.69
N PHE A 347 3.98 -0.63 5.95
CA PHE A 347 5.27 -0.30 6.55
C PHE A 347 6.44 -0.87 5.73
N PHE A 348 6.42 -2.17 5.45
CA PHE A 348 7.45 -2.82 4.65
C PHE A 348 7.43 -2.36 3.18
N ALA A 349 6.26 -2.08 2.61
CA ALA A 349 6.14 -1.46 1.29
C ALA A 349 6.85 -0.09 1.25
N GLY A 350 6.72 0.71 2.31
CA GLY A 350 7.47 1.95 2.50
C GLY A 350 8.97 1.73 2.57
N LEU A 351 9.44 0.72 3.33
CA LEU A 351 10.86 0.35 3.37
C LEU A 351 11.41 -0.07 1.99
N ILE A 352 10.64 -0.82 1.20
CA ILE A 352 11.02 -1.18 -0.17
C ILE A 352 11.13 0.08 -1.06
N LEU A 353 10.21 1.04 -0.92
CA LEU A 353 10.29 2.31 -1.65
C LEU A 353 11.54 3.11 -1.26
N LEU A 354 11.85 3.21 0.04
CA LEU A 354 13.07 3.87 0.52
C LEU A 354 14.33 3.21 -0.05
N HIS A 355 14.39 1.87 -0.04
CA HIS A 355 15.49 1.13 -0.67
C HIS A 355 15.58 1.42 -2.18
N THR A 356 14.43 1.47 -2.86
CA THR A 356 14.36 1.75 -4.31
C THR A 356 14.87 3.16 -4.63
N ILE A 357 14.57 4.16 -3.78
CA ILE A 357 15.09 5.53 -3.92
C ILE A 357 16.61 5.54 -3.81
N VAL A 358 17.18 4.91 -2.77
CA VAL A 358 18.64 4.82 -2.61
C VAL A 358 19.29 4.14 -3.81
N HIS A 359 18.72 3.03 -4.25
CA HIS A 359 19.26 2.26 -5.36
C HIS A 359 19.23 3.07 -6.66
N ASP A 360 18.14 3.79 -6.95
CA ASP A 360 18.04 4.62 -8.14
C ASP A 360 18.99 5.82 -8.09
N LEU A 361 19.11 6.49 -6.94
CA LEU A 361 20.08 7.56 -6.73
C LEU A 361 21.50 7.10 -7.00
N TRP A 362 21.91 6.00 -6.35
CA TRP A 362 23.25 5.45 -6.53
C TRP A 362 23.55 5.10 -8.00
N ARG A 363 22.57 4.52 -8.72
CA ARG A 363 22.73 4.19 -10.15
C ARG A 363 22.87 5.43 -11.02
N ILE A 364 22.13 6.52 -10.73
CA ILE A 364 22.23 7.78 -11.46
C ILE A 364 23.57 8.47 -11.18
N GLU A 365 24.05 8.45 -9.94
CA GLU A 365 25.37 8.97 -9.55
C GLU A 365 26.51 8.22 -10.25
N GLU A 366 26.46 6.89 -10.29
CA GLU A 366 27.47 6.06 -10.98
C GLU A 366 27.55 6.37 -12.47
N ALA A 367 26.39 6.50 -13.13
CA ALA A 367 26.30 6.85 -14.55
C ALA A 367 26.73 8.29 -14.87
N SER A 368 26.77 9.18 -13.88
CA SER A 368 27.09 10.61 -14.04
C SER A 368 28.51 10.99 -13.60
N THR A 369 29.36 10.02 -13.26
CA THR A 369 30.76 10.21 -12.83
C THR A 369 31.65 11.02 -13.79
N VAL A 370 31.22 11.25 -15.03
CA VAL A 370 31.91 12.05 -16.07
C VAL A 370 31.52 13.56 -16.04
N ARG A 371 30.59 13.98 -15.17
CA ARG A 371 30.03 15.36 -15.15
C ARG A 371 30.83 16.39 -14.32
N PRO A 372 30.71 17.69 -14.64
CA PRO A 372 31.45 18.78 -13.99
C PRO A 372 31.16 18.94 -12.49
N VAL A 373 32.11 19.59 -11.78
CA VAL A 373 32.18 19.71 -10.31
C VAL A 373 30.91 20.30 -9.66
N GLU A 374 30.21 21.21 -10.35
CA GLU A 374 28.95 21.80 -9.85
C GLU A 374 27.82 20.77 -9.73
N HIS A 375 27.68 19.87 -10.70
CA HIS A 375 26.67 18.80 -10.67
C HIS A 375 26.97 17.78 -9.56
N ARG A 376 28.26 17.60 -9.21
CA ARG A 376 28.68 16.73 -8.09
C ARG A 376 28.28 17.32 -6.73
N ARG A 377 28.27 18.66 -6.59
CA ARG A 377 27.82 19.33 -5.36
C ARG A 377 26.31 19.21 -5.16
N GLU A 378 25.53 19.35 -6.23
CA GLU A 378 24.07 19.18 -6.18
C GLU A 378 23.66 17.74 -5.83
N GLY A 379 24.32 16.74 -6.43
CA GLY A 379 24.14 15.33 -6.05
C GLY A 379 24.44 15.10 -4.58
N GLY A 380 25.49 15.73 -4.07
CA GLY A 380 25.86 15.64 -2.66
C GLY A 380 24.77 16.14 -1.70
N GLU A 381 24.15 17.28 -2.00
CA GLU A 381 23.08 17.85 -1.19
C GLU A 381 21.78 17.02 -1.27
N ILE A 382 21.48 16.47 -2.45
CA ILE A 382 20.35 15.55 -2.66
C ILE A 382 20.55 14.27 -1.85
N GLY A 383 21.73 13.64 -1.93
CA GLY A 383 22.05 12.42 -1.18
C GLY A 383 21.94 12.61 0.33
N LEU A 384 22.36 13.76 0.85
CA LEU A 384 22.22 14.09 2.27
C LEU A 384 20.75 14.20 2.67
N ARG A 385 19.93 14.90 1.86
CA ARG A 385 18.49 15.03 2.12
C ARG A 385 17.77 13.69 2.09
N VAL A 386 18.13 12.80 1.15
CA VAL A 386 17.62 11.42 1.10
C VAL A 386 18.01 10.66 2.36
N MET A 387 19.27 10.73 2.80
CA MET A 387 19.72 10.07 4.02
C MET A 387 19.05 10.62 5.28
N ARG A 388 18.79 11.93 5.38
CA ARG A 388 18.01 12.52 6.48
C ARG A 388 16.59 11.95 6.53
N GLY A 389 15.93 11.81 5.37
CA GLY A 389 14.60 11.20 5.27
C GLY A 389 14.59 9.72 5.69
N ILE A 390 15.58 8.96 5.22
CA ILE A 390 15.74 7.55 5.61
C ILE A 390 16.02 7.43 7.11
N PHE A 391 16.89 8.27 7.67
CA PHE A 391 17.17 8.30 9.10
C PHE A 391 15.90 8.52 9.93
N ARG A 392 15.05 9.48 9.56
CA ARG A 392 13.75 9.72 10.23
C ARG A 392 12.85 8.49 10.17
N CYS A 393 12.75 7.87 9.00
CA CYS A 393 11.99 6.62 8.83
C CYS A 393 12.59 5.48 9.66
N THR A 394 13.91 5.43 9.79
CA THR A 394 14.61 4.40 10.56
C THR A 394 14.40 4.55 12.05
N VAL A 395 14.52 5.77 12.56
CA VAL A 395 14.19 6.09 13.94
C VAL A 395 12.76 5.64 14.27
N LEU A 396 11.79 6.01 13.44
CA LEU A 396 10.39 5.61 13.65
C LEU A 396 10.20 4.09 13.58
N GLY A 397 10.82 3.40 12.62
CA GLY A 397 10.72 1.95 12.52
C GLY A 397 11.33 1.21 13.71
N VAL A 398 12.44 1.71 14.28
CA VAL A 398 13.00 1.15 15.52
C VAL A 398 12.13 1.47 16.73
N LEU A 399 11.56 2.67 16.83
CA LEU A 399 10.59 3.03 17.88
C LEU A 399 9.32 2.14 17.81
N VAL A 400 8.84 1.81 16.61
CA VAL A 400 7.75 0.84 16.39
C VAL A 400 8.12 -0.52 16.99
N ALA A 401 9.32 -1.03 16.71
CA ALA A 401 9.80 -2.30 17.26
C ALA A 401 9.97 -2.25 18.79
N ILE A 402 10.42 -1.12 19.34
CA ILE A 402 10.50 -0.86 20.78
C ILE A 402 9.11 -0.95 21.40
N CYS A 403 8.08 -0.28 20.87
CA CYS A 403 6.70 -0.37 21.39
C CYS A 403 6.18 -1.81 21.43
N MET A 404 6.47 -2.60 20.38
CA MET A 404 6.09 -4.01 20.33
C MET A 404 6.80 -4.84 21.41
N LYS A 405 8.10 -4.63 21.61
CA LYS A 405 8.90 -5.40 22.58
C LYS A 405 8.62 -4.97 24.02
N VAL A 406 8.57 -3.67 24.32
CA VAL A 406 8.22 -3.13 25.64
C VAL A 406 6.89 -3.70 26.12
N GLN A 407 5.87 -3.72 25.26
CA GLN A 407 4.58 -4.30 25.64
C GLN A 407 4.68 -5.80 25.93
N SER A 408 5.40 -6.53 25.09
CA SER A 408 5.62 -7.97 25.27
C SER A 408 6.28 -8.26 26.63
N SER A 409 7.35 -7.53 26.94
CA SER A 409 8.11 -7.66 28.20
C SER A 409 7.30 -7.22 29.42
N TYR A 410 6.55 -6.12 29.31
CA TYR A 410 5.64 -5.68 30.36
C TYR A 410 4.61 -6.77 30.70
N LEU A 411 4.01 -7.40 29.69
CA LEU A 411 3.00 -8.43 29.91
C LEU A 411 3.58 -9.69 30.59
N SER A 412 4.87 -10.01 30.41
CA SER A 412 5.56 -11.07 31.16
C SER A 412 6.07 -10.66 32.54
N SER A 413 6.21 -9.36 32.83
CA SER A 413 6.79 -8.89 34.10
C SER A 413 5.83 -8.96 35.29
N ASN A 414 6.31 -8.56 36.47
CA ASN A 414 5.49 -8.40 37.68
C ASN A 414 4.90 -7.00 37.85
N GLY A 415 5.07 -6.11 36.86
CA GLY A 415 4.51 -4.77 36.89
C GLY A 415 2.98 -4.78 36.82
N GLY A 416 2.34 -4.00 37.70
CA GLY A 416 0.89 -3.80 37.70
C GLY A 416 0.42 -2.84 36.60
N ASP A 417 1.20 -1.81 36.31
CA ASP A 417 1.01 -0.93 35.16
C ASP A 417 2.35 -0.66 34.47
N ILE A 418 2.27 -0.28 33.20
CA ILE A 418 3.46 -0.14 32.35
C ILE A 418 4.35 1.03 32.78
N VAL A 419 3.76 2.10 33.32
CA VAL A 419 4.48 3.31 33.71
C VAL A 419 5.25 3.05 35.00
N THR A 420 4.62 2.45 36.00
CA THR A 420 5.28 2.07 37.25
C THR A 420 6.33 1.00 37.01
N TRP A 421 6.10 0.05 36.09
CA TRP A 421 7.12 -0.94 35.73
C TRP A 421 8.41 -0.30 35.20
N ILE A 422 8.28 0.64 34.25
CA ILE A 422 9.44 1.39 33.70
C ILE A 422 10.08 2.29 34.76
N ALA A 423 9.27 2.97 35.57
CA ALA A 423 9.77 3.85 36.63
C ALA A 423 10.50 3.07 37.74
N HIS A 424 9.99 1.88 38.08
CA HIS A 424 10.62 0.99 39.06
C HIS A 424 11.97 0.49 38.55
N ASP A 425 12.03 0.00 37.31
CA ASP A 425 13.29 -0.42 36.66
C ASP A 425 14.31 0.72 36.59
N MET A 426 13.87 1.95 36.31
CA MET A 426 14.73 3.13 36.36
C MET A 426 15.29 3.40 37.77
N SER A 427 14.47 3.18 38.79
CA SER A 427 14.85 3.43 40.19
C SER A 427 15.73 2.33 40.80
N SER A 428 15.60 1.07 40.38
CA SER A 428 16.41 -0.05 40.90
C SER A 428 17.88 0.06 40.48
N ALA A 429 18.17 0.71 39.37
CA ALA A 429 19.53 1.04 38.96
C ALA A 429 20.20 2.10 39.85
N VAL A 430 19.41 2.94 40.53
CA VAL A 430 19.89 4.04 41.38
C VAL A 430 19.90 3.63 42.86
N TYR A 431 18.93 2.81 43.27
CA TYR A 431 18.82 2.29 44.61
C TYR A 431 18.94 0.77 44.55
N GLU A 432 20.08 0.23 45.00
CA GLU A 432 20.35 -1.21 45.14
C GLU A 432 19.24 -1.88 45.97
N ARG A 433 18.20 -2.37 45.29
CA ARG A 433 17.18 -3.26 45.85
C ARG A 433 17.01 -4.41 44.89
N HIS A 434 17.68 -5.50 45.21
CA HIS A 434 17.47 -6.81 44.60
C HIS A 434 16.09 -7.33 44.98
N ASP A 435 15.11 -7.10 44.11
CA ASP A 435 13.95 -7.96 44.00
C ASP A 435 14.13 -8.84 42.77
N GLY A 436 14.55 -10.09 43.01
CA GLY A 436 14.78 -11.09 41.97
C GLY A 436 13.56 -11.24 41.05
N GLY A 437 13.68 -10.68 39.85
CA GLY A 437 12.63 -10.70 38.84
C GLY A 437 12.38 -12.12 38.33
N ASN A 438 11.34 -12.76 38.85
CA ASN A 438 10.82 -14.02 38.31
C ASN A 438 10.17 -13.75 36.93
N SER A 439 10.98 -13.75 35.88
CA SER A 439 10.52 -13.71 34.49
C SER A 439 9.80 -15.03 34.16
N PHE A 440 8.50 -14.96 33.87
CA PHE A 440 7.72 -16.14 33.51
C PHE A 440 7.97 -16.52 32.04
N SER A 441 8.23 -17.82 31.79
CA SER A 441 8.49 -18.37 30.46
C SER A 441 7.21 -18.44 29.60
N TYR A 442 6.75 -17.30 29.09
CA TYR A 442 5.68 -17.21 28.09
C TYR A 442 6.22 -17.30 26.67
N ARG A 443 5.44 -17.88 25.74
CA ARG A 443 5.75 -17.77 24.30
C ARG A 443 5.37 -16.36 23.82
N MET A 444 6.30 -15.68 23.16
CA MET A 444 6.13 -14.28 22.76
C MET A 444 6.44 -14.10 21.26
N PRO A 445 5.49 -14.43 20.35
CA PRO A 445 5.67 -14.30 18.91
C PRO A 445 6.02 -12.87 18.46
N THR A 446 5.57 -11.88 19.22
CA THR A 446 5.89 -10.45 19.06
C THR A 446 7.38 -10.14 19.17
N HIS A 447 8.19 -10.94 19.87
CA HIS A 447 9.65 -10.75 19.85
C HIS A 447 10.23 -11.00 18.46
N TYR A 448 9.79 -12.06 17.78
CA TYR A 448 10.26 -12.35 16.42
C TYR A 448 9.78 -11.29 15.42
N SER A 449 8.50 -10.92 15.47
CA SER A 449 7.93 -9.91 14.57
C SER A 449 8.55 -8.51 14.80
N SER A 450 8.79 -8.12 16.06
CA SER A 450 9.48 -6.85 16.37
C SER A 450 10.94 -6.84 15.91
N LEU A 451 11.63 -7.99 16.02
CA LEU A 451 13.02 -8.13 15.56
C LEU A 451 13.11 -7.98 14.04
N LEU A 452 12.20 -8.61 13.29
CA LEU A 452 12.11 -8.42 11.84
C LEU A 452 11.90 -6.95 11.47
N VAL A 453 10.99 -6.26 12.14
CA VAL A 453 10.75 -4.82 11.91
C VAL A 453 12.02 -4.01 12.18
N ALA A 454 12.70 -4.23 13.32
CA ALA A 454 13.93 -3.53 13.67
C ALA A 454 15.05 -3.78 12.65
N ILE A 455 15.32 -5.05 12.32
CA ILE A 455 16.38 -5.44 11.39
C ILE A 455 16.11 -4.90 9.99
N SER A 456 14.90 -5.10 9.43
CA SER A 456 14.58 -4.62 8.07
C SER A 456 14.74 -3.11 7.96
N THR A 457 14.32 -2.37 8.99
CA THR A 457 14.47 -0.91 9.04
C THR A 457 15.94 -0.49 9.09
N CYS A 458 16.76 -1.16 9.91
CA CYS A 458 18.19 -0.87 10.02
C CYS A 458 18.95 -1.24 8.75
N ILE A 459 18.56 -2.32 8.05
CA ILE A 459 19.20 -2.74 6.79
C ILE A 459 19.03 -1.66 5.70
N VAL A 460 17.85 -1.05 5.57
CA VAL A 460 17.63 0.02 4.58
C VAL A 460 18.54 1.22 4.88
N PHE A 461 18.66 1.60 6.16
CA PHE A 461 19.57 2.68 6.59
C PHE A 461 21.03 2.34 6.34
N LEU A 462 21.46 1.12 6.68
CA LEU A 462 22.82 0.65 6.48
C LEU A 462 23.16 0.63 4.99
N TYR A 463 22.24 0.14 4.15
CA TYR A 463 22.39 0.13 2.70
C TYR A 463 22.58 1.55 2.14
N GLY A 464 21.74 2.52 2.57
CA GLY A 464 21.91 3.92 2.21
C GLY A 464 23.24 4.51 2.67
N SER A 465 23.63 4.22 3.92
CA SER A 465 24.88 4.72 4.50
C SER A 465 26.12 4.18 3.78
N ILE A 466 26.11 2.91 3.37
CA ILE A 466 27.22 2.29 2.63
C ILE A 466 27.29 2.85 1.20
N ARG A 467 26.15 2.98 0.53
CA ARG A 467 26.11 3.42 -0.88
C ARG A 467 26.41 4.91 -1.05
N LEU A 468 25.96 5.76 -0.11
CA LEU A 468 26.10 7.21 -0.19
C LEU A 468 27.24 7.78 0.68
N GLY A 469 27.77 7.01 1.64
CA GLY A 469 28.74 7.48 2.65
C GLY A 469 30.21 7.51 2.21
N VAL A 470 30.53 7.23 0.95
CA VAL A 470 31.92 7.18 0.46
C VAL A 470 32.55 8.57 0.37
N GLU A 471 31.74 9.62 0.17
CA GLU A 471 32.24 10.98 0.06
C GLU A 471 32.61 11.61 1.42
N LYS A 472 33.81 12.19 1.53
CA LYS A 472 34.39 12.73 2.79
C LYS A 472 33.48 13.76 3.49
N ARG A 473 32.60 14.45 2.74
CA ARG A 473 31.70 15.50 3.25
C ARG A 473 30.53 14.96 4.07
N PHE A 474 30.17 13.68 3.90
CA PHE A 474 29.05 13.04 4.58
C PHE A 474 29.40 12.33 5.87
N ARG A 475 30.70 12.13 6.14
CA ARG A 475 31.15 11.27 7.25
C ARG A 475 30.64 11.73 8.61
N VAL A 476 30.63 13.03 8.88
CA VAL A 476 30.25 13.56 10.20
C VAL A 476 28.73 13.44 10.46
N PRO A 477 27.83 13.93 9.57
CA PRO A 477 26.39 13.71 9.75
C PRO A 477 26.00 12.22 9.79
N LEU A 478 26.55 11.40 8.88
CA LEU A 478 26.23 9.97 8.82
C LEU A 478 26.71 9.21 10.06
N TRP A 479 27.87 9.57 10.62
CA TRP A 479 28.34 8.95 11.86
C TRP A 479 27.41 9.27 13.05
N ARG A 480 26.93 10.51 13.16
CA ARG A 480 25.95 10.90 14.20
C ARG A 480 24.64 10.14 14.08
N MET A 481 24.08 10.08 12.86
CA MET A 481 22.88 9.28 12.58
C MET A 481 23.09 7.81 12.93
N SER A 482 24.24 7.24 12.55
CA SER A 482 24.58 5.85 12.84
C SER A 482 24.73 5.57 14.33
N ALA A 483 25.30 6.51 15.10
CA ALA A 483 25.40 6.41 16.54
C ALA A 483 24.02 6.37 17.21
N VAL A 484 23.08 7.20 16.76
CA VAL A 484 21.70 7.22 17.29
C VAL A 484 20.93 5.95 16.92
N VAL A 485 21.01 5.51 15.66
CA VAL A 485 20.38 4.25 15.23
C VAL A 485 20.98 3.06 15.99
N GLY A 486 22.31 3.03 16.16
CA GLY A 486 23.01 1.99 16.92
C GLY A 486 22.59 1.98 18.40
N LEU A 487 22.51 3.15 19.03
CA LEU A 487 22.04 3.30 20.41
C LEU A 487 20.59 2.83 20.57
N LEU A 488 19.69 3.22 19.65
CA LEU A 488 18.30 2.77 19.66
C LEU A 488 18.17 1.26 19.47
N PHE A 489 18.92 0.69 18.52
CA PHE A 489 18.88 -0.75 18.26
C PHE A 489 19.47 -1.54 19.44
N ALA A 490 20.55 -1.07 20.05
CA ALA A 490 21.10 -1.64 21.28
C ALA A 490 20.09 -1.55 22.44
N SER A 491 19.47 -0.39 22.63
CA SER A 491 18.41 -0.19 23.63
C SER A 491 17.27 -1.17 23.41
N TYR A 492 16.81 -1.34 22.16
CA TYR A 492 15.81 -2.32 21.79
C TYR A 492 16.21 -3.75 22.17
N LEU A 493 17.43 -4.19 21.85
CA LEU A 493 17.91 -5.53 22.18
C LEU A 493 17.97 -5.77 23.69
N LEU A 494 18.31 -4.72 24.46
CA LEU A 494 18.50 -4.77 25.90
C LEU A 494 17.22 -4.57 26.73
N ILE A 495 16.07 -4.31 26.11
CA ILE A 495 14.78 -4.27 26.83
C ILE A 495 14.60 -5.58 27.61
N ASP A 496 14.36 -5.45 28.92
CA ASP A 496 14.12 -6.56 29.86
C ASP A 496 15.32 -7.52 30.04
N ALA A 497 16.53 -7.09 29.64
CA ALA A 497 17.75 -7.90 29.76
C ALA A 497 18.51 -7.68 31.08
N PHE A 498 18.40 -6.51 31.70
CA PHE A 498 19.03 -6.15 32.97
C PHE A 498 18.24 -5.04 33.66
N GLU A 499 18.39 -4.89 34.99
CA GLU A 499 17.76 -3.82 35.76
C GLU A 499 18.34 -2.45 35.39
N GLY A 500 17.49 -1.48 35.08
CA GLY A 500 17.91 -0.14 34.65
C GLY A 500 17.98 0.06 33.14
N PHE A 501 17.55 -0.91 32.34
CA PHE A 501 17.46 -0.76 30.89
C PHE A 501 16.61 0.46 30.48
N SER A 502 15.65 0.85 31.33
CA SER A 502 14.76 2.00 31.12
C SER A 502 15.50 3.33 31.02
N ILE A 503 16.67 3.49 31.67
CA ILE A 503 17.51 4.69 31.55
C ILE A 503 18.08 4.79 30.14
N LEU A 504 18.68 3.70 29.67
CA LEU A 504 19.26 3.62 28.33
C LEU A 504 18.18 3.84 27.26
N LEU A 505 17.01 3.20 27.45
CA LEU A 505 15.85 3.37 26.59
C LEU A 505 15.38 4.83 26.57
N GLY A 506 15.26 5.47 27.73
CA GLY A 506 14.85 6.88 27.85
C GLY A 506 15.80 7.82 27.12
N VAL A 507 17.12 7.68 27.33
CA VAL A 507 18.14 8.47 26.62
C VAL A 507 18.07 8.23 25.11
N GLY A 508 17.96 6.97 24.68
CA GLY A 508 17.83 6.60 23.28
C GLY A 508 16.60 7.23 22.63
N VAL A 509 15.44 7.16 23.27
CA VAL A 509 14.19 7.76 22.78
C VAL A 509 14.29 9.28 22.71
N LEU A 510 14.88 9.95 23.71
CA LEU A 510 15.06 11.41 23.68
C LEU A 510 15.94 11.87 22.51
N LEU A 511 17.09 11.22 22.32
CA LEU A 511 17.99 11.51 21.20
C LEU A 511 17.32 11.24 19.84
N ALA A 512 16.52 10.17 19.78
CA ALA A 512 15.74 9.81 18.61
C ALA A 512 14.68 10.85 18.27
N THR A 513 13.89 11.30 19.26
CA THR A 513 12.88 12.34 19.09
C THR A 513 13.51 13.65 18.64
N TYR A 514 14.64 14.04 19.22
CA TYR A 514 15.39 15.20 18.74
C TYR A 514 15.87 15.02 17.29
N GLY A 515 16.41 13.85 16.95
CA GLY A 515 16.85 13.50 15.60
C GLY A 515 15.74 13.51 14.55
N LEU A 516 14.47 13.33 14.93
CA LEU A 516 13.34 13.50 14.01
C LEU A 516 13.25 14.95 13.50
N PHE A 517 13.49 15.93 14.36
CA PHE A 517 13.45 17.35 14.01
C PHE A 517 14.76 17.82 13.39
N ASP A 518 15.90 17.48 14.00
CA ASP A 518 17.25 17.79 13.52
C ASP A 518 18.10 16.52 13.30
N PRO A 519 18.04 15.92 12.10
CA PRO A 519 18.81 14.73 11.76
C PRO A 519 20.34 14.90 11.80
N GLU A 520 20.85 16.12 11.72
CA GLU A 520 22.31 16.38 11.67
C GLU A 520 22.92 16.63 13.04
N PHE A 521 22.06 16.87 14.05
CA PHE A 521 22.45 17.32 15.37
C PHE A 521 23.38 18.53 15.28
N GLY A 522 23.11 19.40 14.30
CA GLY A 522 23.91 20.55 13.94
C GLY A 522 23.35 21.76 14.66
N ARG A 523 24.14 22.35 15.58
CA ARG A 523 23.78 23.55 16.34
C ARG A 523 22.89 24.47 15.50
N TRP A 524 21.69 24.73 16.04
CA TRP A 524 20.85 25.86 15.75
C TRP A 524 21.72 26.99 15.22
N ARG A 525 21.52 27.38 13.94
CA ARG A 525 22.28 28.48 13.34
C ARG A 525 22.34 29.59 14.36
N VAL A 526 23.55 30.05 14.64
CA VAL A 526 23.82 31.36 15.22
C VAL A 526 23.05 32.37 14.37
N SER A 527 21.81 32.66 14.77
CA SER A 527 21.01 33.76 14.28
C SER A 527 20.93 34.71 15.47
N GLU A 528 21.23 35.98 15.19
CA GLU A 528 21.25 37.11 16.13
C GLU A 528 22.55 37.32 16.94
N LEU A 529 23.68 37.48 16.23
CA LEU A 529 24.78 38.33 16.73
C LEU A 529 25.41 39.17 15.59
N GLY A 530 24.63 39.45 14.56
CA GLY A 530 24.91 40.48 13.53
C GLY A 530 24.06 41.74 13.69
N SER A 531 23.29 41.86 14.78
CA SER A 531 22.58 43.07 15.17
C SER A 531 23.41 43.80 16.22
N ASN A 532 24.48 44.48 15.77
CA ASN A 532 25.06 45.67 16.40
C ASN A 532 26.19 46.17 15.48
N GLN A 533 25.81 46.65 14.29
CA GLN A 533 26.54 47.77 13.70
C GLN A 533 26.12 49.02 14.47
N SER A 534 26.76 49.25 15.62
CA SER A 534 26.77 50.54 16.29
C SER A 534 27.99 51.33 15.79
N VAL A 535 27.69 52.40 15.06
CA VAL A 535 28.35 53.72 15.09
C VAL A 535 29.77 53.75 15.67
N SER A 536 30.75 53.99 14.81
CA SER A 536 31.74 55.05 14.92
C SER A 536 32.35 55.34 13.55
#